data_AF-A0A8J6NS36-F1
#
_entry.id   AF-A0A8J6NS36-F1
#
_cell.length_a   1.000
_cell.length_b   1.000
_cell.length_c   1.000
_cell.angle_alpha   90.00
_cell.angle_beta   90.00
_cell.angle_gamma   90.00
#
_symmetry.space_group_name_H-M   'P 1'
#
loop_
_entity.id
_entity.type
_entity.pdbx_description
1 polymer ?
#
loop_
_entity_poly.entity_id
_entity_poly.type
_entity_poly.pdbx_seq_one_letter_code
_entity_poly.pdbx_strand_id
1 'polypeptide(L)'
;MAAALETIKKYLRVDRSEISFLKFIFEAYDGLAVLSTVDPESTIVMFQIAPGCEADVDMILQDLKKKIMIEQVAAQSVPSFRSWHQRAPRMH
;
A
#
# COMPACT_ATOMS: atom_id res chain seq x y z
N MET A 1 7.22 -29.64 4.24
CA MET A 1 7.90 -28.50 4.88
C MET A 1 7.27 -27.24 4.33
N ALA A 2 6.65 -26.41 5.17
CA ALA A 2 6.12 -25.11 4.72
C ALA A 2 7.30 -24.14 4.61
N ALA A 3 7.59 -23.65 3.40
CA ALA A 3 8.51 -22.53 3.23
C ALA A 3 7.91 -21.29 3.92
N ALA A 4 8.72 -20.49 4.60
CA ALA A 4 8.28 -19.19 5.07
C ALA A 4 7.95 -18.33 3.85
N LEU A 5 6.66 -18.13 3.59
CA LEU A 5 6.17 -17.31 2.48
C LEU A 5 6.22 -15.83 2.91
N GLU A 6 7.20 -15.09 2.41
CA GLU A 6 7.33 -13.66 2.67
C GLU A 6 6.42 -12.87 1.73
N THR A 7 5.58 -11.98 2.28
CA THR A 7 4.71 -11.12 1.47
C THR A 7 5.52 -10.13 0.64
N ILE A 8 5.08 -9.88 -0.60
CA ILE A 8 5.70 -8.92 -1.51
C ILE A 8 5.18 -7.53 -1.19
N LYS A 9 6.08 -6.55 -1.03
CA LYS A 9 5.71 -5.16 -0.74
C LYS A 9 5.64 -4.33 -2.02
N LYS A 10 4.51 -3.64 -2.23
CA LYS A 10 4.38 -2.57 -3.24
C LYS A 10 3.96 -1.28 -2.56
N TYR A 11 4.55 -0.17 -2.96
CA TYR A 11 4.21 1.15 -2.47
C TYR A 11 3.54 1.94 -3.59
N LEU A 12 2.37 2.49 -3.31
CA LEU A 12 1.58 3.23 -4.27
C LEU A 12 1.23 4.60 -3.70
N ARG A 13 1.31 5.63 -4.54
CA ARG A 13 0.66 6.91 -4.29
C ARG A 13 -0.75 6.85 -4.86
N VAL A 14 -1.71 7.25 -4.05
CA VAL A 14 -3.14 7.20 -4.39
C VAL A 14 -3.77 8.51 -3.93
N ASP A 15 -4.80 8.97 -4.63
CA ASP A 15 -5.59 10.11 -4.16
C ASP A 15 -6.19 9.80 -2.78
N ARG A 16 -6.14 10.77 -1.86
CA ARG A 16 -6.55 10.57 -0.46
C ARG A 16 -8.00 10.07 -0.33
N SER A 17 -8.90 10.51 -1.22
CA SER A 17 -10.30 10.09 -1.27
C SER A 17 -10.45 8.61 -1.66
N GLU A 18 -9.50 8.09 -2.44
CA GLU A 18 -9.58 6.75 -3.02
C GLU A 18 -8.92 5.68 -2.16
N ILE A 19 -8.15 6.04 -1.13
CA ILE A 19 -7.47 5.09 -0.23
C ILE A 19 -8.48 4.14 0.42
N SER A 20 -9.60 4.67 0.93
CA SER A 20 -10.66 3.87 1.55
C SER A 20 -11.36 2.97 0.54
N PHE A 21 -11.59 3.46 -0.68
CA PHE A 21 -12.17 2.67 -1.76
C PHE A 21 -11.25 1.52 -2.17
N LEU A 22 -9.96 1.79 -2.37
CA LEU A 22 -8.96 0.77 -2.69
C LEU A 22 -8.87 -0.29 -1.59
N LYS A 23 -8.80 0.14 -0.32
CA LYS A 23 -8.78 -0.76 0.83
C LYS A 23 -10.00 -1.69 0.84
N PHE A 24 -11.19 -1.13 0.64
CA PHE A 24 -12.44 -1.89 0.60
C PHE A 24 -12.44 -2.96 -0.50
N ILE A 25 -11.95 -2.64 -1.70
CA ILE A 25 -11.85 -3.61 -2.79
C ILE A 25 -10.95 -4.78 -2.39
N PHE A 26 -9.74 -4.51 -1.87
CA PHE A 26 -8.79 -5.58 -1.54
C PHE A 26 -9.17 -6.38 -0.28
N GLU A 27 -9.85 -5.77 0.69
CA GLU A 27 -10.39 -6.50 1.85
C GLU A 27 -11.56 -7.41 1.49
N ALA A 28 -12.27 -7.14 0.39
CA ALA A 28 -13.32 -8.03 -0.11
C ALA A 28 -12.77 -9.30 -0.79
N TYR A 29 -11.50 -9.30 -1.20
CA TYR A 29 -10.81 -10.47 -1.73
C TYR A 29 -9.91 -11.08 -0.66
N ASP A 30 -10.44 -12.09 0.03
CA ASP A 30 -9.71 -12.81 1.07
C ASP A 30 -8.35 -13.30 0.58
N GLY A 31 -7.30 -12.90 1.30
CA GLY A 31 -5.95 -13.41 1.12
C GLY A 31 -5.14 -12.84 -0.05
N LEU A 32 -5.62 -11.84 -0.80
CA LEU A 32 -4.81 -11.23 -1.88
C LEU A 32 -3.71 -10.32 -1.36
N ALA A 33 -4.09 -9.29 -0.60
CA ALA A 33 -3.14 -8.33 -0.06
C ALA A 33 -3.71 -7.58 1.14
N VAL A 34 -2.84 -7.16 2.05
CA VAL A 34 -3.18 -6.20 3.12
C VAL A 34 -2.71 -4.81 2.71
N LEU A 35 -3.58 -3.81 2.89
CA LEU A 35 -3.28 -2.41 2.61
C LEU A 35 -3.07 -1.60 3.89
N SER A 36 -1.98 -0.84 3.96
CA SER A 36 -1.68 0.06 5.08
C SER A 36 -1.24 1.43 4.57
N THR A 37 -1.79 2.51 5.12
CA THR A 37 -1.26 3.86 4.86
C THR A 37 0.05 4.04 5.62
N VAL A 38 1.13 4.32 4.89
CA VAL A 38 2.48 4.47 5.48
C VAL A 38 2.94 5.91 5.54
N ASP A 39 2.38 6.78 4.70
CA ASP A 39 2.56 8.23 4.75
C ASP A 39 1.23 8.93 4.39
N PRO A 40 0.47 9.40 5.39
CA PRO A 40 -0.78 10.13 5.16
C PRO A 40 -0.60 11.47 4.46
N GLU A 41 0.54 12.14 4.65
CA GLU A 41 0.82 13.47 4.07
C GLU A 41 1.10 13.34 2.57
N SER A 42 1.95 12.38 2.21
CA SER A 42 2.28 12.10 0.81
C SER A 42 1.28 11.17 0.11
N THR A 43 0.24 10.73 0.83
CA THR A 43 -0.80 9.78 0.41
C THR A 43 -0.25 8.46 -0.14
N ILE A 44 0.77 7.93 0.54
CA ILE A 44 1.42 6.67 0.18
C ILE A 44 0.84 5.52 1.00
N VAL A 45 0.43 4.47 0.29
CA VAL A 45 -0.03 3.20 0.84
C VAL A 45 0.96 2.08 0.51
N MET A 46 1.05 1.09 1.39
CA MET A 46 1.80 -0.14 1.22
C MET A 46 0.84 -1.30 1.08
N PHE A 47 1.01 -2.07 0.01
CA PHE A 47 0.43 -3.39 -0.18
C PHE A 47 1.41 -4.45 0.34
N GLN A 48 0.92 -5.37 1.15
CA GLN A 48 1.57 -6.64 1.47
C GLN A 48 0.84 -7.75 0.73
N ILE A 49 1.36 -8.15 -0.41
CA ILE A 49 0.75 -9.10 -1.33
C ILE A 49 1.11 -10.51 -0.88
N ALA A 50 0.12 -11.39 -0.80
CA ALA A 50 0.35 -12.80 -0.54
C ALA A 50 1.17 -13.43 -1.69
N PRO A 51 2.16 -14.29 -1.37
CA PRO A 51 2.95 -14.92 -2.42
C PRO A 51 2.10 -15.76 -3.37
N GLY A 52 2.26 -15.54 -4.68
CA GLY A 52 1.46 -16.17 -5.72
C GLY A 52 0.23 -15.37 -6.16
N CYS A 53 -0.12 -14.26 -5.47
CA CYS A 53 -1.26 -13.40 -5.79
C CYS A 53 -0.87 -12.11 -6.55
N GLU A 54 0.39 -11.96 -6.96
CA GLU A 54 0.92 -10.73 -7.57
C GLU A 54 0.19 -10.37 -8.86
N ALA A 55 -0.10 -11.38 -9.69
CA ALA A 55 -0.80 -11.20 -10.95
C ALA A 55 -2.24 -10.72 -10.76
N ASP A 56 -2.96 -11.28 -9.77
CA ASP A 56 -4.33 -10.88 -9.46
C ASP A 56 -4.37 -9.44 -8.94
N VAL A 57 -3.46 -9.09 -8.02
CA VAL A 57 -3.31 -7.73 -7.51
C VAL A 57 -2.98 -6.76 -8.65
N ASP A 58 -2.05 -7.11 -9.54
CA ASP A 58 -1.68 -6.27 -10.67
C ASP A 58 -2.84 -6.07 -11.66
N MET A 59 -3.61 -7.12 -11.94
CA MET A 59 -4.79 -7.05 -12.79
C MET A 59 -5.83 -6.08 -12.21
N ILE A 60 -6.14 -6.19 -10.90
CA ILE A 60 -7.08 -5.31 -10.21
C ILE A 60 -6.57 -3.86 -10.26
N LEU A 61 -5.29 -3.63 -9.92
CA LEU A 61 -4.69 -2.30 -9.94
C LEU A 61 -4.69 -1.69 -11.35
N GLN A 62 -4.43 -2.48 -12.39
CA GLN A 62 -4.46 -2.02 -13.78
C GLN A 62 -5.87 -1.59 -14.22
N ASP A 63 -6.93 -2.28 -13.78
CA ASP A 63 -8.29 -1.84 -14.09
C ASP A 63 -8.67 -0.58 -13.32
N LEU A 64 -8.34 -0.51 -12.03
CA LEU A 64 -8.62 0.66 -11.20
C LEU A 64 -7.88 1.92 -11.66
N LYS A 65 -6.63 1.78 -12.15
CA LYS A 65 -5.85 2.89 -12.75
C LYS A 65 -6.54 3.59 -13.91
N LYS A 66 -7.51 2.96 -14.57
CA LYS A 66 -8.30 3.59 -15.64
C LYS A 66 -9.34 4.58 -15.11
N LYS A 67 -9.65 4.51 -13.81
CA LYS A 67 -10.75 5.25 -13.15
C LYS A 67 -10.24 6.22 -12.08
N ILE A 68 -9.13 5.89 -11.42
CA ILE A 68 -8.56 6.65 -10.30
C ILE A 68 -7.04 6.81 -10.45
N MET A 69 -6.48 7.86 -9.84
CA MET A 69 -5.04 8.09 -9.85
C MET A 69 -4.33 7.10 -8.91
N ILE A 70 -3.47 6.25 -9.50
CA ILE A 70 -2.60 5.33 -8.78
C ILE A 70 -1.23 5.34 -9.46
N GLU A 71 -0.19 5.71 -8.73
CA GLU A 71 1.20 5.71 -9.19
C GLU A 71 2.05 4.79 -8.31
N GLN A 72 2.96 4.03 -8.91
CA GLN A 72 3.90 3.22 -8.13
C GLN A 72 5.07 4.10 -7.66
N VAL A 73 5.42 4.01 -6.38
CA VAL A 73 6.54 4.74 -5.81
C VAL A 73 7.63 3.79 -5.36
N ALA A 74 8.89 4.24 -5.44
CA ALA A 74 10.02 3.48 -4.94
C ALA A 74 10.00 3.46 -3.41
N ALA A 75 10.44 2.36 -2.80
CA ALA A 75 10.48 2.21 -1.34
C ALA A 75 11.33 3.30 -0.66
N GLN A 76 12.35 3.82 -1.35
CA GLN A 76 13.20 4.92 -0.89
C GLN A 76 12.49 6.28 -0.79
N SER A 77 11.36 6.45 -1.48
CA SER A 77 10.53 7.65 -1.43
C SER A 77 9.58 7.67 -0.23
N VAL A 78 9.42 6.53 0.43
CA VAL A 78 8.60 6.42 1.64
C VAL A 78 9.46 6.83 2.84
N PRO A 79 9.01 7.77 3.69
CA PRO A 79 9.74 8.10 4.89
C PRO A 79 9.93 6.84 5.73
N SER A 80 11.18 6.54 6.09
CA SER A 80 11.46 5.44 7.01
C SER A 80 10.64 5.62 8.28
N PHE A 81 10.06 4.52 8.80
CA PHE A 81 9.30 4.48 10.06
C PHE A 81 10.00 5.22 11.21
N ARG A 82 11.34 5.24 11.22
CA ARG A 82 12.16 5.97 12.20
C ARG A 82 11.99 7.49 12.20
N SER A 83 11.47 8.08 11.12
CA SER A 83 11.31 9.54 10.96
C SER A 83 10.04 10.11 11.63
N TRP A 84 9.07 9.26 12.01
CA TRP A 84 7.87 9.68 12.74
C TRP A 84 8.19 10.11 14.18
N HIS A 85 9.10 9.41 14.85
CA HIS A 85 9.57 9.76 16.20
C HIS A 85 10.34 11.09 16.26
N GLN A 86 10.88 11.57 15.14
CA GLN A 86 11.66 12.81 15.07
C GLN A 86 10.85 14.03 14.64
N ARG A 87 9.61 13.84 14.16
CA ARG A 87 8.74 14.90 13.63
C ARG A 87 7.49 15.16 14.48
N ALA A 88 7.31 14.43 15.59
CA ALA A 88 6.26 14.76 16.54
C ALA A 88 6.50 16.19 17.09
N PRO A 89 5.53 17.11 17.00
CA PRO A 89 5.69 18.43 17.58
C PRO A 89 5.94 18.27 19.08
N ARG A 90 7.04 18.84 19.58
CA ARG A 90 7.21 19.03 21.02
C ARG A 90 6.05 19.90 21.48
N MET A 91 5.06 19.30 22.12
CA MET A 91 4.07 20.07 22.85
C MET A 91 4.80 20.77 23.99
N HIS A 92 4.87 22.10 23.89
CA HIS A 92 5.27 23.00 24.95
C HIS A 92 4.02 23.52 25.65
#